data_AF-A0A2E9MWR1-F1
#
_entry.id   AF-A0A2E9MWR1-F1
#
_cell.length_a   1.000
_cell.length_b   1.000
_cell.length_c   1.000
_cell.angle_alpha   90.00
_cell.angle_beta   90.00
_cell.angle_gamma   90.00
#
_symmetry.space_group_name_H-M   'P 1'
#
loop_
_entity.id
_entity.type
_entity.pdbx_description
1 polymer ?
#
loop_
_entity_poly.entity_id
_entity_poly.type
_entity_poly.pdbx_seq_one_letter_code
_entity_poly.pdbx_strand_id
1 'polypeptide(L)'
;WIETPSSDAADLQVHALLDSPSITGAYHFRVRPGLPTVVDIEASLFPRRDLARVGIAALTSMFLFDATNHGSFDDFRRAVHDSDGLLVQQANGETLWRPLANPTELQVSSFGKLRPLGFGLLQRHQAFEQFQDAEARYDKRPSLWIEPHGDWGEGEVVLVEIPSGKETNDNIVAYWQPTLGLSADKDHHFAYRMSWGAGPSSAPQPGRILETAAGTPAFGAEDERVFVIDFSDGDSIPSVHSDPDAAQVNTFSSAGEVTDVSATLVEATGNYRVYVKLDPGAADLAELRVALEVDGRQWGETWLYRWTR
;
A
#
# COMPACT_ATOMS: atom_id res chain seq x y z
N TRP A 1 -16.16 2.84 -26.59
CA TRP A 1 -17.15 3.87 -26.96
C TRP A 1 -17.09 4.99 -25.95
N ILE A 2 -17.10 6.26 -26.38
CA ILE A 2 -17.11 7.41 -25.49
C ILE A 2 -18.39 8.19 -25.81
N GLU A 3 -19.22 8.44 -24.81
CA GLU A 3 -20.45 9.22 -25.02
C GLU A 3 -20.10 10.71 -25.15
N THR A 4 -20.77 11.40 -26.07
CA THR A 4 -20.64 12.85 -26.17
C THR A 4 -21.32 13.49 -24.96
N PRO A 5 -20.59 14.16 -24.05
CA PRO A 5 -21.19 14.81 -22.90
C PRO A 5 -22.06 16.00 -23.33
N SER A 6 -23.11 16.31 -22.57
CA SER A 6 -23.80 17.59 -22.70
C SER A 6 -22.88 18.74 -22.28
N SER A 7 -23.21 19.97 -22.70
CA SER A 7 -22.40 21.16 -22.39
C SER A 7 -22.29 21.46 -20.89
N ASP A 8 -23.20 20.93 -20.08
CA ASP A 8 -23.31 21.09 -18.63
C ASP A 8 -22.97 19.80 -17.85
N ALA A 9 -22.51 18.74 -18.53
CA ALA A 9 -22.18 17.48 -17.90
C ALA A 9 -21.02 17.62 -16.91
N ALA A 10 -21.19 17.04 -15.73
CA ALA A 10 -20.15 16.98 -14.69
C ALA A 10 -19.27 15.71 -14.79
N ASP A 11 -19.62 14.80 -15.70
CA ASP A 11 -18.94 13.53 -15.89
C ASP A 11 -18.84 13.14 -17.37
N LEU A 12 -17.88 12.25 -17.66
CA LEU A 12 -17.67 11.62 -18.96
C LEU A 12 -17.94 10.12 -18.83
N GLN A 13 -18.81 9.60 -19.69
CA GLN A 13 -19.10 8.17 -19.77
C GLN A 13 -18.25 7.51 -20.85
N VAL A 14 -17.52 6.47 -20.47
CA VAL A 14 -16.69 5.66 -21.35
C VAL A 14 -17.10 4.20 -21.20
N HIS A 15 -17.27 3.49 -22.31
CA HIS A 15 -17.54 2.06 -22.34
C HIS A 15 -16.38 1.35 -23.04
N ALA A 16 -15.94 0.22 -22.49
CA ALA A 16 -14.89 -0.59 -23.10
C ALA A 16 -15.30 -2.06 -23.21
N LEU A 17 -14.89 -2.68 -24.32
CA LEU A 17 -14.90 -4.12 -24.50
C LEU A 17 -13.51 -4.64 -24.10
N LEU A 18 -13.47 -5.55 -23.15
CA LEU A 18 -12.30 -6.37 -22.84
C LEU A 18 -12.38 -7.65 -23.68
N ASP A 19 -11.31 -7.94 -24.40
CA ASP A 19 -11.13 -9.22 -25.08
C ASP A 19 -9.76 -9.81 -24.78
N SER A 20 -9.74 -11.06 -24.31
CA SER A 20 -8.56 -11.81 -23.91
C SER A 20 -8.77 -13.30 -24.25
N PRO A 21 -7.69 -14.09 -24.45
CA PRO A 21 -7.81 -15.51 -24.77
C PRO A 21 -8.72 -16.31 -23.84
N SER A 22 -8.85 -15.91 -22.57
CA SER A 22 -9.60 -16.67 -21.56
C SER A 22 -10.80 -15.95 -20.95
N ILE A 23 -11.04 -14.68 -21.27
CA ILE A 23 -12.16 -13.91 -20.72
C ILE A 23 -12.54 -12.78 -21.67
N THR A 24 -13.83 -12.47 -21.76
CA THR A 24 -14.32 -11.22 -22.32
C THR A 24 -15.02 -10.42 -21.24
N GLY A 25 -15.13 -9.11 -21.42
CA GLY A 25 -15.86 -8.27 -20.48
C GLY A 25 -16.37 -6.99 -21.10
N ALA A 26 -17.38 -6.41 -20.46
CA ALA A 26 -17.87 -5.08 -20.76
C ALA A 26 -17.64 -4.21 -19.53
N TYR A 27 -17.08 -3.02 -19.74
CA TYR A 27 -16.84 -2.03 -18.71
C TYR A 27 -17.61 -0.76 -19.02
N HIS A 28 -18.20 -0.19 -17.98
CA HIS A 28 -18.72 1.16 -17.95
C HIS A 28 -17.91 1.99 -16.96
N PHE A 29 -17.37 3.12 -17.41
CA PHE A 29 -16.61 4.06 -16.62
C PHE A 29 -17.34 5.41 -16.60
N ARG A 30 -17.63 5.91 -15.40
CA ARG A 30 -18.11 7.28 -15.20
C ARG A 30 -17.00 8.11 -14.56
N VAL A 31 -16.35 8.93 -15.37
CA VAL A 31 -15.20 9.75 -14.98
C VAL A 31 -15.67 11.14 -14.54
N ARG A 32 -15.38 11.50 -13.30
CA ARG A 32 -15.64 12.82 -12.71
C ARG A 32 -14.30 13.52 -12.44
N PRO A 33 -13.90 14.47 -13.30
CA PRO A 33 -12.64 15.19 -13.12
C PRO A 33 -12.71 16.09 -11.87
N GLY A 34 -11.59 16.21 -11.18
CA GLY A 34 -11.49 17.00 -9.95
C GLY A 34 -10.24 16.65 -9.14
N LEU A 35 -10.18 17.15 -7.91
CA LEU A 35 -9.20 16.75 -6.91
C LEU A 35 -9.97 16.19 -5.69
N PRO A 36 -10.08 14.86 -5.55
CA PRO A 36 -9.58 13.82 -6.46
C PRO A 36 -10.37 13.68 -7.77
N THR A 37 -9.77 13.06 -8.79
CA THR A 37 -10.51 12.59 -9.97
C THR A 37 -11.10 11.23 -9.64
N VAL A 38 -12.41 11.09 -9.80
CA VAL A 38 -13.15 9.90 -9.39
C VAL A 38 -13.65 9.15 -10.62
N VAL A 39 -13.46 7.83 -10.65
CA VAL A 39 -14.00 6.97 -11.70
C VAL A 39 -14.84 5.87 -11.07
N ASP A 40 -16.15 5.91 -11.27
CA ASP A 40 -17.00 4.76 -10.92
C ASP A 40 -16.96 3.76 -12.07
N ILE A 41 -16.84 2.48 -11.73
CA ILE A 41 -16.66 1.38 -12.67
C ILE A 41 -17.72 0.32 -12.40
N GLU A 42 -18.36 -0.13 -13.47
CA GLU A 42 -19.16 -1.34 -13.50
C GLU A 42 -18.56 -2.27 -14.56
N ALA A 43 -18.31 -3.53 -14.18
CA ALA A 43 -17.69 -4.53 -15.03
C ALA A 43 -18.54 -5.81 -15.03
N SER A 44 -18.95 -6.24 -16.22
CA SER A 44 -19.52 -7.58 -16.46
C SER A 44 -18.48 -8.43 -17.17
N LEU A 45 -18.11 -9.56 -16.55
CA LEU A 45 -17.05 -10.44 -17.00
C LEU A 45 -17.60 -11.82 -17.36
N PHE A 46 -17.13 -12.36 -18.48
CA PHE A 46 -17.59 -13.60 -19.09
C PHE A 46 -16.37 -14.50 -19.35
N PRO A 47 -15.96 -15.36 -18.38
CA PRO A 47 -14.84 -16.26 -18.56
C PRO A 47 -15.12 -17.26 -19.69
N ARG A 48 -14.16 -17.45 -20.60
CA ARG A 48 -14.23 -18.45 -21.69
C ARG A 48 -13.83 -19.85 -21.21
N ARG A 49 -13.24 -19.93 -20.02
CA ARG A 49 -12.81 -21.11 -19.28
C ARG A 49 -12.71 -20.76 -17.80
N ASP A 50 -12.69 -21.75 -16.93
CA ASP A 50 -12.50 -21.52 -15.50
C ASP A 50 -11.14 -20.84 -15.24
N LEU A 51 -11.17 -19.80 -14.41
CA LEU A 51 -10.01 -19.00 -14.03
C LEU A 51 -9.77 -19.15 -12.55
N ALA A 52 -8.79 -19.99 -12.18
CA ALA A 52 -8.43 -20.20 -10.78
C ALA A 52 -7.80 -18.96 -10.12
N ARG A 53 -7.17 -18.07 -10.90
CA ARG A 53 -6.58 -16.81 -10.42
C ARG A 53 -6.95 -15.69 -11.39
N VAL A 54 -7.49 -14.61 -10.83
CA VAL A 54 -7.87 -13.38 -11.56
C VAL A 54 -7.61 -12.19 -10.66
N GLY A 55 -7.16 -11.07 -11.26
CA GLY A 55 -7.06 -9.79 -10.58
C GLY A 55 -8.22 -8.89 -10.95
N ILE A 56 -8.97 -8.43 -9.95
CA ILE A 56 -10.06 -7.45 -10.08
C ILE A 56 -9.56 -6.10 -9.56
N ALA A 57 -9.92 -5.02 -10.27
CA ALA A 57 -9.50 -3.65 -9.97
C ALA A 57 -7.98 -3.53 -9.81
N ALA A 58 -7.24 -4.05 -10.78
CA ALA A 58 -5.78 -4.08 -10.74
C ALA A 58 -5.18 -2.67 -10.85
N LEU A 59 -4.14 -2.43 -10.05
CA LEU A 59 -3.29 -1.26 -10.05
C LEU A 59 -1.87 -1.69 -10.47
N THR A 60 -1.21 -0.88 -11.29
CA THR A 60 0.24 -1.00 -11.53
C THR A 60 0.92 0.29 -11.10
N SER A 61 2.15 0.15 -10.61
CA SER A 61 3.00 1.26 -10.18
C SER A 61 4.47 0.86 -10.29
N MET A 62 5.35 1.77 -9.88
CA MET A 62 6.79 1.59 -9.86
C MET A 62 7.37 2.01 -8.51
N PHE A 63 8.27 1.20 -7.97
CA PHE A 63 9.08 1.51 -6.80
C PHE A 63 10.52 1.04 -7.05
N LEU A 64 11.47 1.97 -7.08
CA LEU A 64 12.89 1.66 -7.25
C LEU A 64 13.62 1.70 -5.90
N PHE A 65 13.60 2.85 -5.24
CA PHE A 65 14.21 3.02 -3.92
C PHE A 65 13.64 4.19 -3.11
N ASP A 66 13.82 4.11 -1.80
CA ASP A 66 13.58 5.16 -0.81
C ASP A 66 14.51 4.97 0.40
N ALA A 67 14.17 5.54 1.57
CA ALA A 67 14.94 5.41 2.80
C ALA A 67 15.08 3.97 3.35
N THR A 68 14.38 2.99 2.80
CA THR A 68 14.47 1.58 3.21
C THR A 68 15.60 0.81 2.50
N ASN A 69 15.96 1.22 1.29
CA ASN A 69 16.95 0.54 0.45
C ASN A 69 17.89 1.49 -0.32
N HIS A 70 17.92 2.78 0.02
CA HIS A 70 18.74 3.81 -0.65
C HIS A 70 20.22 3.39 -0.83
N GLY A 71 20.79 2.70 0.17
CA GLY A 71 22.18 2.23 0.12
C GLY A 71 22.50 1.26 -1.03
N SER A 72 21.50 0.70 -1.71
CA SER A 72 21.66 -0.13 -2.90
C SER A 72 21.75 0.66 -4.21
N PHE A 73 21.56 1.99 -4.17
CA PHE A 73 21.48 2.85 -5.35
C PHE A 73 22.42 4.05 -5.21
N ASP A 74 23.42 4.15 -6.10
CA ASP A 74 24.28 5.34 -6.22
C ASP A 74 23.55 6.41 -7.06
N ASP A 75 22.59 7.09 -6.44
CA ASP A 75 21.73 8.10 -7.06
C ASP A 75 21.71 9.38 -6.22
N PHE A 76 21.67 10.54 -6.88
CA PHE A 76 21.59 11.84 -6.20
C PHE A 76 20.20 12.10 -5.60
N ARG A 77 19.18 11.42 -6.14
CA ARG A 77 17.79 11.50 -5.68
C ARG A 77 17.66 10.77 -4.34
N ARG A 78 16.76 11.24 -3.49
CA ARG A 78 16.50 10.63 -2.18
C ARG A 78 15.54 9.45 -2.27
N ALA A 79 14.63 9.48 -3.23
CA ALA A 79 13.69 8.41 -3.53
C ALA A 79 13.26 8.46 -5.00
N VAL A 80 12.89 7.32 -5.55
CA VAL A 80 12.40 7.14 -6.93
C VAL A 80 11.28 6.11 -6.92
N HIS A 81 10.03 6.59 -6.95
CA HIS A 81 8.84 5.76 -6.98
C HIS A 81 7.58 6.56 -7.34
N ASP A 82 6.58 5.86 -7.87
CA ASP A 82 5.25 6.36 -8.19
C ASP A 82 4.25 6.12 -7.04
N SER A 83 4.61 5.23 -6.12
CA SER A 83 3.89 4.91 -4.90
C SER A 83 4.88 4.42 -3.85
N ASP A 84 4.63 4.68 -2.57
CA ASP A 84 5.49 4.28 -1.45
C ASP A 84 4.87 3.16 -0.59
N GLY A 85 3.57 2.89 -0.75
CA GLY A 85 2.93 1.81 0.00
C GLY A 85 1.58 1.36 -0.54
N LEU A 86 1.24 0.13 -0.18
CA LEU A 86 -0.10 -0.41 -0.28
C LEU A 86 -0.87 -0.11 1.03
N LEU A 87 -1.99 0.59 0.91
CA LEU A 87 -2.96 0.74 2.00
C LEU A 87 -4.08 -0.29 1.81
N VAL A 88 -4.48 -0.97 2.89
CA VAL A 88 -5.67 -1.85 2.91
C VAL A 88 -6.53 -1.53 4.12
N GLN A 89 -7.79 -1.19 3.90
CA GLN A 89 -8.78 -1.05 4.97
C GLN A 89 -9.60 -2.34 5.06
N GLN A 90 -9.51 -3.03 6.17
CA GLN A 90 -10.24 -4.28 6.40
C GLN A 90 -11.63 -4.03 7.01
N ALA A 91 -12.57 -4.94 6.75
CA ALA A 91 -13.92 -4.86 7.33
C ALA A 91 -13.97 -4.98 8.86
N ASN A 92 -12.91 -5.49 9.52
CA ASN A 92 -12.81 -5.50 10.99
C ASN A 92 -12.38 -4.15 11.58
N GLY A 93 -12.15 -3.12 10.76
CA GLY A 93 -11.71 -1.79 11.17
C GLY A 93 -10.19 -1.59 11.17
N GLU A 94 -9.40 -2.64 10.95
CA GLU A 94 -7.95 -2.52 10.86
C GLU A 94 -7.54 -1.83 9.54
N THR A 95 -6.64 -0.86 9.63
CA THR A 95 -5.97 -0.26 8.46
C THR A 95 -4.53 -0.74 8.41
N LEU A 96 -4.18 -1.45 7.33
CA LEU A 96 -2.84 -1.96 7.08
C LEU A 96 -2.09 -0.99 6.16
N TRP A 97 -0.85 -0.67 6.52
CA TRP A 97 0.11 -0.01 5.66
C TRP A 97 1.29 -0.95 5.38
N ARG A 98 1.46 -1.30 4.11
CA ARG A 98 2.57 -2.11 3.62
C ARG A 98 3.46 -1.20 2.75
N PRO A 99 4.58 -0.66 3.27
CA PRO A 99 5.57 0.00 2.42
C PRO A 99 6.00 -0.93 1.29
N LEU A 100 6.20 -0.38 0.10
CA LEU A 100 6.67 -1.15 -1.05
C LEU A 100 8.16 -1.45 -0.92
N ALA A 101 8.60 -2.52 -1.57
CA ALA A 101 10.00 -2.90 -1.66
C ALA A 101 10.37 -3.19 -3.12
N ASN A 102 11.67 -3.11 -3.40
CA ASN A 102 12.27 -3.59 -4.64
C ASN A 102 13.14 -4.82 -4.32
N PRO A 103 12.55 -6.02 -4.26
CA PRO A 103 13.24 -7.22 -3.82
C PRO A 103 14.22 -7.74 -4.89
N THR A 104 15.12 -8.64 -4.48
CA THR A 104 16.06 -9.32 -5.38
C THR A 104 15.40 -10.49 -6.14
N GLU A 105 14.31 -11.04 -5.60
CA GLU A 105 13.50 -12.09 -6.20
C GLU A 105 12.01 -11.71 -6.22
N LEU A 106 11.23 -12.30 -7.12
CA LEU A 106 9.78 -12.05 -7.22
C LEU A 106 9.07 -12.34 -5.90
N GLN A 107 8.39 -11.33 -5.34
CA GLN A 107 7.60 -11.46 -4.13
C GLN A 107 6.11 -11.37 -4.44
N VAL A 108 5.34 -12.27 -3.84
CA VAL A 108 3.88 -12.22 -3.82
C VAL A 108 3.43 -12.22 -2.37
N SER A 109 2.67 -11.21 -1.98
CA SER A 109 2.09 -11.06 -0.65
C SER A 109 0.57 -11.03 -0.76
N SER A 110 -0.13 -11.61 0.21
CA SER A 110 -1.59 -11.51 0.27
C SER A 110 -2.08 -11.03 1.62
N PHE A 111 -3.08 -10.14 1.57
CA PHE A 111 -3.63 -9.43 2.70
C PHE A 111 -5.12 -9.77 2.79
N GLY A 112 -5.43 -10.75 3.64
CA GLY A 112 -6.79 -10.98 4.12
C GLY A 112 -7.31 -12.41 3.98
N LYS A 113 -8.31 -12.67 4.84
CA LYS A 113 -9.47 -13.56 4.61
C LYS A 113 -10.78 -12.77 4.77
N LEU A 114 -10.67 -11.45 4.95
CA LEU A 114 -11.76 -10.54 5.21
C LEU A 114 -11.89 -9.60 4.02
N ARG A 115 -13.13 -9.33 3.63
CA ARG A 115 -13.42 -8.40 2.54
C ARG A 115 -12.86 -7.00 2.86
N PRO A 116 -12.12 -6.36 1.95
CA PRO A 116 -11.63 -5.01 2.15
C PRO A 116 -12.78 -3.99 2.01
N LEU A 117 -12.73 -2.95 2.84
CA LEU A 117 -13.47 -1.70 2.64
C LEU A 117 -12.86 -0.88 1.50
N GLY A 118 -11.56 -1.07 1.26
CA GLY A 118 -10.84 -0.57 0.11
C GLY A 118 -9.35 -0.92 0.18
N PHE A 119 -8.66 -0.70 -0.93
CA PHE A 119 -7.20 -0.87 -1.03
C PHE A 119 -6.63 0.05 -2.11
N GLY A 120 -5.34 0.37 -2.04
CA GLY A 120 -4.73 1.24 -3.04
C GLY A 120 -3.23 1.38 -2.92
N LEU A 121 -2.60 1.76 -4.02
CA LEU A 121 -1.20 2.16 -4.07
C LEU A 121 -1.16 3.67 -3.86
N LEU A 122 -0.54 4.08 -2.75
CA LEU A 122 -0.51 5.47 -2.33
C LEU A 122 0.91 6.02 -2.50
N GLN A 123 0.96 7.34 -2.63
CA GLN A 123 2.15 8.18 -2.61
C GLN A 123 1.98 9.16 -1.45
N ARG A 124 2.52 8.82 -0.28
CA ARG A 124 2.47 9.69 0.91
C ARG A 124 3.51 10.80 0.83
N HIS A 125 4.64 10.54 0.18
CA HIS A 125 5.67 11.55 -0.12
C HIS A 125 5.24 12.48 -1.26
N GLN A 126 5.12 13.78 -0.96
CA GLN A 126 4.64 14.79 -1.92
C GLN A 126 5.48 16.07 -1.91
N ALA A 127 6.55 16.12 -1.11
CA ALA A 127 7.47 17.25 -1.13
C ALA A 127 8.53 17.03 -2.22
N PHE A 128 8.83 18.08 -3.00
CA PHE A 128 9.87 18.01 -4.02
C PHE A 128 11.21 17.55 -3.44
N GLU A 129 11.50 17.96 -2.21
CA GLU A 129 12.78 17.68 -1.55
C GLU A 129 13.03 16.20 -1.29
N GLN A 130 11.96 15.40 -1.21
CA GLN A 130 12.00 13.94 -1.03
C GLN A 130 12.43 13.20 -2.31
N PHE A 131 12.42 13.87 -3.47
CA PHE A 131 12.75 13.26 -4.75
C PHE A 131 13.90 13.97 -5.47
N GLN A 132 13.95 15.31 -5.42
CA GLN A 132 14.95 16.16 -6.10
C GLN A 132 14.95 16.03 -7.64
N ASP A 133 13.92 15.41 -8.23
CA ASP A 133 13.83 15.18 -9.67
C ASP A 133 12.93 16.24 -10.33
N ALA A 134 13.54 17.22 -11.00
CA ALA A 134 12.83 18.30 -11.66
C ALA A 134 12.13 17.88 -12.96
N GLU A 135 12.48 16.73 -13.54
CA GLU A 135 11.94 16.24 -14.80
C GLU A 135 10.79 15.26 -14.55
N ALA A 136 11.05 14.20 -13.78
CA ALA A 136 10.10 13.10 -13.58
C ALA A 136 8.99 13.43 -12.56
N ARG A 137 9.19 14.43 -11.70
CA ARG A 137 8.20 15.00 -10.76
C ARG A 137 7.39 13.94 -10.00
N TYR A 138 8.09 12.97 -9.41
CA TYR A 138 7.51 11.91 -8.57
C TYR A 138 6.65 12.48 -7.42
N ASP A 139 7.02 13.66 -6.90
CA ASP A 139 6.30 14.43 -5.88
C ASP A 139 4.85 14.80 -6.28
N LYS A 140 4.54 14.75 -7.57
CA LYS A 140 3.22 15.09 -8.13
C LYS A 140 2.43 13.88 -8.62
N ARG A 141 2.98 12.66 -8.53
CA ARG A 141 2.30 11.46 -9.02
C ARG A 141 1.15 11.08 -8.06
N PRO A 142 -0.03 10.71 -8.60
CA PRO A 142 -1.22 10.55 -7.78
C PRO A 142 -1.21 9.23 -7.02
N SER A 143 -1.79 9.22 -5.81
CA SER A 143 -2.27 7.98 -5.22
C SER A 143 -3.48 7.45 -6.00
N LEU A 144 -3.68 6.13 -5.99
CA LEU A 144 -4.90 5.49 -6.48
C LEU A 144 -5.52 4.63 -5.38
N TRP A 145 -6.78 4.94 -5.04
CA TRP A 145 -7.58 4.19 -4.06
C TRP A 145 -8.77 3.50 -4.73
N ILE A 146 -8.99 2.23 -4.41
CA ILE A 146 -10.12 1.39 -4.85
C ILE A 146 -11.11 1.20 -3.70
N GLU A 147 -12.36 1.57 -3.93
CA GLU A 147 -13.49 1.32 -3.03
C GLU A 147 -14.46 0.31 -3.68
N PRO A 148 -14.52 -0.95 -3.21
CA PRO A 148 -15.49 -1.93 -3.68
C PRO A 148 -16.93 -1.49 -3.46
N HIS A 149 -17.79 -1.68 -4.46
CA HIS A 149 -19.24 -1.54 -4.38
C HIS A 149 -19.93 -2.89 -4.61
N GLY A 150 -20.97 -3.18 -3.82
CA GLY A 150 -21.64 -4.50 -3.85
C GLY A 150 -20.80 -5.57 -3.16
N ASP A 151 -21.16 -6.84 -3.29
CA ASP A 151 -20.43 -7.93 -2.65
C ASP A 151 -19.42 -8.60 -3.58
N TRP A 152 -18.15 -8.53 -3.23
CA TRP A 152 -17.05 -9.16 -3.98
C TRP A 152 -16.77 -10.60 -3.56
N GLY A 153 -17.48 -11.09 -2.53
CA GLY A 153 -17.27 -12.40 -1.96
C GLY A 153 -15.96 -12.52 -1.16
N GLU A 154 -15.55 -13.75 -0.89
CA GLU A 154 -14.28 -14.06 -0.24
C GLU A 154 -13.10 -13.93 -1.22
N GLY A 155 -11.98 -13.44 -0.70
CA GLY A 155 -10.76 -13.22 -1.46
C GLY A 155 -9.70 -12.52 -0.63
N GLU A 156 -8.68 -12.04 -1.31
CA GLU A 156 -7.54 -11.38 -0.71
C GLU A 156 -7.05 -10.23 -1.61
N VAL A 157 -6.50 -9.18 -0.99
CA VAL A 157 -5.72 -8.20 -1.74
C VAL A 157 -4.34 -8.80 -1.95
N VAL A 158 -3.89 -8.89 -3.21
CA VAL A 158 -2.58 -9.41 -3.58
C VAL A 158 -1.67 -8.25 -3.95
N LEU A 159 -0.42 -8.28 -3.49
CA LEU A 159 0.66 -7.41 -3.90
C LEU A 159 1.74 -8.26 -4.58
N VAL A 160 2.20 -7.83 -5.75
CA VAL A 160 3.31 -8.44 -6.49
C VAL A 160 4.41 -7.40 -6.60
N GLU A 161 5.61 -7.74 -6.16
CA GLU A 161 6.80 -6.89 -6.19
C GLU A 161 7.85 -7.62 -7.04
N ILE A 162 8.18 -7.03 -8.19
CA ILE A 162 9.06 -7.60 -9.21
C ILE A 162 10.44 -6.93 -9.06
N PRO A 163 11.55 -7.68 -9.09
CA PRO A 163 12.89 -7.09 -9.07
C PRO A 163 13.08 -6.15 -10.26
N SER A 164 13.50 -4.91 -9.99
CA SER A 164 13.80 -3.94 -11.03
C SER A 164 15.11 -3.20 -10.77
N GLY A 165 15.93 -3.08 -11.82
CA GLY A 165 17.11 -2.21 -11.81
C GLY A 165 16.88 -0.85 -12.47
N LYS A 166 15.66 -0.53 -12.92
CA LYS A 166 15.35 0.71 -13.66
C LYS A 166 13.95 1.23 -13.36
N GLU A 167 13.83 2.54 -13.22
CA GLU A 167 12.55 3.25 -13.02
C GLU A 167 11.61 3.23 -14.24
N THR A 168 12.07 2.80 -15.41
CA THR A 168 11.25 2.75 -16.63
C THR A 168 10.28 1.57 -16.66
N ASN A 169 10.43 0.61 -15.74
CA ASN A 169 9.62 -0.59 -15.67
C ASN A 169 8.72 -0.51 -14.44
N ASP A 170 7.40 -0.56 -14.65
CA ASP A 170 6.47 -0.83 -13.56
C ASP A 170 6.79 -2.20 -12.97
N ASN A 171 7.03 -2.24 -11.66
CA ASN A 171 7.44 -3.43 -10.94
C ASN A 171 6.54 -3.73 -9.74
N ILE A 172 5.45 -2.99 -9.59
CA ILE A 172 4.47 -3.15 -8.51
C ILE A 172 3.10 -3.41 -9.12
N VAL A 173 2.42 -4.45 -8.63
CA VAL A 173 1.04 -4.77 -9.02
C VAL A 173 0.22 -5.05 -7.76
N ALA A 174 -0.95 -4.44 -7.65
CA ALA A 174 -1.91 -4.75 -6.59
C ALA A 174 -3.29 -5.04 -7.17
N TYR A 175 -4.03 -6.00 -6.63
CA TYR A 175 -5.38 -6.34 -7.08
C TYR A 175 -6.16 -7.14 -6.04
N TRP A 176 -7.48 -7.20 -6.19
CA TRP A 176 -8.30 -8.17 -5.48
C TRP A 176 -8.34 -9.52 -6.20
N GLN A 177 -8.12 -10.61 -5.47
CA GLN A 177 -8.21 -11.97 -5.97
C GLN A 177 -9.33 -12.74 -5.25
N PRO A 178 -10.45 -13.06 -5.93
CA PRO A 178 -11.49 -13.92 -5.38
C PRO A 178 -10.94 -15.32 -5.07
N THR A 179 -11.29 -15.88 -3.91
CA THR A 179 -10.78 -17.19 -3.44
C THR A 179 -11.15 -18.34 -4.39
N LEU A 180 -12.36 -18.30 -4.96
CA LEU A 180 -12.86 -19.34 -5.84
C LEU A 180 -12.57 -19.08 -7.33
N GLY A 181 -11.85 -17.99 -7.65
CA GLY A 181 -11.65 -17.56 -9.02
C GLY A 181 -12.97 -17.21 -9.72
N LEU A 182 -13.01 -17.33 -11.06
CA LEU A 182 -14.22 -17.13 -11.87
C LEU A 182 -14.51 -18.38 -12.71
N SER A 183 -15.72 -18.91 -12.60
CA SER A 183 -16.18 -20.05 -13.40
C SER A 183 -16.73 -19.60 -14.76
N ALA A 184 -16.58 -20.44 -15.79
CA ALA A 184 -17.03 -20.16 -17.16
C ALA A 184 -18.54 -20.33 -17.38
N ASP A 185 -19.25 -20.95 -16.43
CA ASP A 185 -20.69 -21.20 -16.49
C ASP A 185 -21.53 -20.01 -16.00
N LYS A 186 -20.88 -18.93 -15.53
CA LYS A 186 -21.53 -17.77 -14.90
C LYS A 186 -20.92 -16.46 -15.37
N ASP A 187 -21.78 -15.45 -15.39
CA ASP A 187 -21.38 -14.06 -15.58
C ASP A 187 -21.04 -13.45 -14.23
N HIS A 188 -19.92 -12.73 -14.17
CA HIS A 188 -19.43 -12.13 -12.93
C HIS A 188 -19.52 -10.61 -13.01
N HIS A 189 -20.06 -9.99 -11.96
CA HIS A 189 -20.29 -8.54 -11.93
C HIS A 189 -19.49 -7.91 -10.81
N PHE A 190 -18.73 -6.87 -11.12
CA PHE A 190 -17.98 -6.09 -10.15
C PHE A 190 -18.29 -4.61 -10.32
N ALA A 191 -18.51 -3.91 -9.22
CA ALA A 191 -18.60 -2.46 -9.19
C ALA A 191 -17.59 -1.91 -8.18
N TYR A 192 -16.97 -0.78 -8.49
CA TYR A 192 -16.04 -0.09 -7.60
C TYR A 192 -15.79 1.34 -8.03
N ARG A 193 -15.22 2.12 -7.11
CA ARG A 193 -14.76 3.47 -7.36
C ARG A 193 -13.24 3.53 -7.30
N MET A 194 -12.64 4.16 -8.29
CA MET A 194 -11.27 4.64 -8.27
C MET A 194 -11.25 6.10 -7.84
N SER A 195 -10.36 6.45 -6.91
CA SER A 195 -10.06 7.85 -6.55
C SER A 195 -8.59 8.14 -6.82
N TRP A 196 -8.32 9.04 -7.76
CA TRP A 196 -6.98 9.47 -8.16
C TRP A 196 -6.62 10.81 -7.51
N GLY A 197 -5.51 10.83 -6.78
CA GLY A 197 -4.98 12.03 -6.11
C GLY A 197 -4.62 11.75 -4.66
N ALA A 198 -5.60 11.90 -3.76
CA ALA A 198 -5.42 11.66 -2.32
C ALA A 198 -5.83 10.24 -1.91
N GLY A 199 -5.28 9.77 -0.78
CA GLY A 199 -5.76 8.56 -0.11
C GLY A 199 -7.19 8.70 0.46
N PRO A 200 -7.76 7.63 1.05
CA PRO A 200 -9.13 7.66 1.54
C PRO A 200 -9.32 8.65 2.71
N SER A 201 -10.43 9.39 2.69
CA SER A 201 -10.81 10.27 3.82
C SER A 201 -11.11 9.52 5.12
N SER A 202 -11.43 8.22 5.02
CA SER A 202 -11.67 7.33 6.15
C SER A 202 -10.38 6.84 6.82
N ALA A 203 -9.20 7.08 6.25
CA ALA A 203 -7.95 6.66 6.89
C ALA A 203 -7.81 7.36 8.24
N PRO A 204 -7.29 6.65 9.27
CA PRO A 204 -7.07 7.27 10.57
C PRO A 204 -6.15 8.49 10.41
N GLN A 205 -6.54 9.60 11.04
CA GLN A 205 -5.73 10.81 11.02
C GLN A 205 -4.59 10.69 12.05
N PRO A 206 -4.85 10.43 13.36
CA PRO A 206 -3.78 10.04 14.27
C PRO A 206 -3.23 8.65 13.96
N GLY A 207 -1.92 8.50 14.11
CA GLY A 207 -1.26 7.21 13.94
C GLY A 207 -1.23 6.71 12.49
N ARG A 208 -1.39 7.59 11.50
CA ARG A 208 -1.01 7.31 10.12
C ARG A 208 0.51 7.21 10.02
N ILE A 209 1.02 6.20 9.33
CA ILE A 209 2.46 6.03 9.10
C ILE A 209 2.96 7.02 8.04
N LEU A 210 3.91 7.87 8.38
CA LEU A 210 4.41 8.91 7.48
C LEU A 210 5.67 8.47 6.73
N GLU A 211 6.56 7.80 7.44
CA GLU A 211 7.88 7.43 6.94
C GLU A 211 8.25 6.02 7.38
N THR A 212 8.98 5.30 6.53
CA THR A 212 9.67 4.07 6.88
C THR A 212 11.10 4.17 6.37
N ALA A 213 12.06 3.93 7.24
CA ALA A 213 13.47 3.85 6.88
C ALA A 213 14.07 2.55 7.40
N ALA A 214 15.12 2.06 6.75
CA ALA A 214 15.81 0.86 7.20
C ALA A 214 17.32 0.95 6.97
N GLY A 215 18.08 0.24 7.79
CA GLY A 215 19.54 0.24 7.70
C GLY A 215 20.19 -0.78 8.63
N THR A 216 21.52 -0.74 8.67
CA THR A 216 22.30 -1.45 9.69
C THR A 216 22.28 -0.64 10.99
N PRO A 217 22.01 -1.25 12.16
CA PRO A 217 22.02 -0.54 13.42
C PRO A 217 23.43 -0.05 13.77
N ALA A 218 23.54 1.12 14.40
CA ALA A 218 24.83 1.66 14.86
C ALA A 218 25.49 0.80 15.96
N PHE A 219 24.67 0.06 16.72
CA PHE A 219 25.09 -0.90 17.73
C PHE A 219 24.24 -2.17 17.59
N GLY A 220 24.90 -3.31 17.40
CA GLY A 220 24.27 -4.58 17.05
C GLY A 220 25.25 -5.51 16.32
N ALA A 221 24.78 -6.70 15.94
CA ALA A 221 25.54 -7.58 15.05
C ALA A 221 25.51 -7.05 13.60
N GLU A 222 26.49 -7.43 12.76
CA GLU A 222 26.59 -6.93 11.36
C GLU A 222 25.36 -7.26 10.51
N ASP A 223 24.70 -8.38 10.79
CA ASP A 223 23.54 -8.87 10.03
C ASP A 223 22.20 -8.35 10.55
N GLU A 224 22.18 -7.63 11.69
CA GLU A 224 20.94 -7.03 12.19
C GLU A 224 20.46 -5.91 11.27
N ARG A 225 19.15 -5.74 11.22
CA ARG A 225 18.47 -4.67 10.51
C ARG A 225 17.65 -3.84 11.47
N VAL A 226 17.76 -2.52 11.38
CA VAL A 226 16.86 -1.60 12.08
C VAL A 226 15.84 -1.04 11.10
N PHE A 227 14.60 -0.98 11.54
CA PHE A 227 13.49 -0.29 10.88
C PHE A 227 13.06 0.90 11.76
N VAL A 228 12.86 2.05 11.12
CA VAL A 228 12.41 3.29 11.77
C VAL A 228 11.08 3.67 11.15
N ILE A 229 10.04 3.81 11.97
CA ILE A 229 8.66 4.02 11.53
C ILE A 229 8.12 5.25 12.24
N ASP A 230 7.72 6.27 11.47
CA ASP A 230 7.09 7.47 12.03
C ASP A 230 5.57 7.39 11.94
N PHE A 231 4.91 7.53 13.07
CA PHE A 231 3.45 7.68 13.17
C PHE A 231 3.12 9.15 13.43
N SER A 232 2.19 9.69 12.64
CA SER A 232 1.68 11.06 12.77
C SER A 232 0.94 11.31 14.08
N ASP A 233 0.89 12.60 14.47
CA ASP A 233 0.12 13.11 15.61
C ASP A 233 0.44 12.40 16.94
N GLY A 234 1.73 12.18 17.22
CA GLY A 234 2.18 11.54 18.46
C GLY A 234 1.69 12.27 19.72
N ASP A 235 1.56 13.60 19.66
CA ASP A 235 1.03 14.44 20.76
C ASP A 235 -0.44 14.11 21.14
N SER A 236 -1.16 13.37 20.29
CA SER A 236 -2.51 12.89 20.60
C SER A 236 -2.54 11.66 21.50
N ILE A 237 -1.39 11.01 21.73
CA ILE A 237 -1.25 9.91 22.68
C ILE A 237 -1.28 10.51 24.10
N PRO A 238 -2.26 10.15 24.94
CA PRO A 238 -2.36 10.67 26.30
C PRO A 238 -1.07 10.45 27.08
N SER A 239 -0.60 11.47 27.78
CA SER A 239 0.57 11.39 28.68
C SER A 239 1.92 11.06 28.03
N VAL A 240 2.04 10.96 26.69
CA VAL A 240 3.28 10.56 26.00
C VAL A 240 4.51 11.42 26.36
N HIS A 241 4.30 12.70 26.69
CA HIS A 241 5.38 13.59 27.13
C HIS A 241 5.90 13.29 28.55
N SER A 242 5.02 12.83 29.44
CA SER A 242 5.34 12.52 30.83
C SER A 242 5.63 11.04 31.08
N ASP A 243 5.13 10.19 30.19
CA ASP A 243 5.22 8.74 30.21
C ASP A 243 5.44 8.23 28.78
N PRO A 244 6.71 8.02 28.38
CA PRO A 244 7.03 7.48 27.06
C PRO A 244 6.42 6.09 26.78
N ASP A 245 6.04 5.34 27.82
CA ASP A 245 5.45 4.00 27.70
C ASP A 245 3.92 4.06 27.56
N ALA A 246 3.32 5.25 27.44
CA ALA A 246 1.88 5.44 27.28
C ALA A 246 1.30 4.77 26.00
N ALA A 247 2.15 4.48 25.01
CA ALA A 247 1.80 3.67 23.86
C ALA A 247 2.65 2.38 23.84
N GLN A 248 1.95 1.24 23.86
CA GLN A 248 2.59 -0.07 23.75
C GLN A 248 2.86 -0.40 22.28
N VAL A 249 4.08 -0.84 21.99
CA VAL A 249 4.48 -1.28 20.65
C VAL A 249 4.33 -2.79 20.55
N ASN A 250 3.33 -3.24 19.81
CA ASN A 250 3.10 -4.65 19.54
C ASN A 250 3.83 -5.06 18.27
N THR A 251 4.83 -5.94 18.41
CA THR A 251 5.65 -6.44 17.29
C THR A 251 5.46 -7.93 17.05
N PHE A 252 5.55 -8.35 15.80
CA PHE A 252 5.62 -9.75 15.39
C PHE A 252 6.62 -9.92 14.26
N SER A 253 7.33 -11.04 14.26
CA SER A 253 8.13 -11.52 13.13
C SER A 253 7.80 -12.98 12.82
N SER A 254 7.68 -13.31 11.53
CA SER A 254 7.46 -14.71 11.11
C SER A 254 8.73 -15.57 11.17
N ALA A 255 9.90 -14.96 11.09
CA ALA A 255 11.21 -15.60 11.10
C ALA A 255 12.28 -14.61 11.58
N GLY A 256 13.40 -15.11 12.11
CA GLY A 256 14.33 -14.25 12.85
C GLY A 256 13.77 -13.80 14.19
N GLU A 257 14.52 -12.97 14.90
CA GLU A 257 14.19 -12.48 16.24
C GLU A 257 14.13 -10.95 16.25
N VAL A 258 13.08 -10.40 16.86
CA VAL A 258 13.04 -8.97 17.18
C VAL A 258 13.87 -8.75 18.44
N THR A 259 15.09 -8.22 18.27
CA THR A 259 16.09 -8.13 19.35
C THR A 259 15.94 -6.88 20.20
N ASP A 260 15.31 -5.84 19.65
CA ASP A 260 15.10 -4.57 20.35
C ASP A 260 13.90 -3.82 19.76
N VAL A 261 13.12 -3.19 20.64
CA VAL A 261 12.00 -2.32 20.29
C VAL A 261 12.05 -1.11 21.20
N SER A 262 12.06 0.08 20.60
CA SER A 262 11.96 1.33 21.36
C SER A 262 11.09 2.32 20.61
N ALA A 263 10.47 3.24 21.34
CA ALA A 263 9.66 4.29 20.75
C ALA A 263 9.83 5.60 21.50
N THR A 264 9.62 6.71 20.80
CA THR A 264 9.76 8.04 21.38
C THR A 264 8.99 9.08 20.58
N LEU A 265 8.55 10.13 21.25
CA LEU A 265 8.04 11.32 20.59
C LEU A 265 9.21 12.16 20.04
N VAL A 266 9.17 12.46 18.75
CA VAL A 266 10.19 13.28 18.09
C VAL A 266 9.82 14.75 18.22
N GLU A 267 10.49 15.48 19.11
CA GLU A 267 10.21 16.91 19.39
C GLU A 267 10.20 17.78 18.11
N ALA A 268 11.10 17.50 17.16
CA ALA A 268 11.23 18.28 15.93
C ALA A 268 10.01 18.16 14.98
N THR A 269 9.24 17.07 15.08
CA THR A 269 8.13 16.79 14.16
C THR A 269 6.78 16.58 14.86
N GLY A 270 6.76 16.29 16.16
CA GLY A 270 5.56 15.87 16.89
C GLY A 270 5.10 14.44 16.56
N ASN A 271 5.88 13.68 15.80
CA ASN A 271 5.55 12.31 15.42
C ASN A 271 5.99 11.32 16.51
N TYR A 272 5.26 10.21 16.64
CA TYR A 272 5.67 9.09 17.46
C TYR A 272 6.50 8.11 16.62
N ARG A 273 7.79 8.00 16.94
CA ARG A 273 8.75 7.18 16.19
C ARG A 273 8.97 5.85 16.89
N VAL A 274 8.88 4.77 16.13
CA VAL A 274 9.20 3.40 16.57
C VAL A 274 10.47 2.92 15.88
N TYR A 275 11.35 2.29 16.65
CA TYR A 275 12.51 1.56 16.19
C TYR A 275 12.31 0.08 16.46
N VAL A 276 12.53 -0.76 15.45
CA VAL A 276 12.49 -2.23 15.57
C VAL A 276 13.78 -2.80 15.01
N LYS A 277 14.52 -3.58 15.80
CA LYS A 277 15.67 -4.35 15.33
C LYS A 277 15.28 -5.79 15.07
N LEU A 278 15.66 -6.30 13.90
CA LEU A 278 15.51 -7.68 13.49
C LEU A 278 16.90 -8.30 13.35
N ASP A 279 17.16 -9.39 14.07
CA ASP A 279 18.18 -10.36 13.70
C ASP A 279 17.52 -11.43 12.81
N PRO A 280 17.79 -11.44 11.49
CA PRO A 280 17.20 -12.43 10.61
C PRO A 280 17.80 -13.82 10.79
N GLY A 281 18.97 -13.95 11.43
CA GLY A 281 19.75 -15.17 11.47
C GLY A 281 19.97 -15.78 10.08
N ALA A 282 19.55 -17.03 9.91
CA ALA A 282 19.63 -17.74 8.64
C ALA A 282 18.39 -17.57 7.74
N ALA A 283 17.40 -16.75 8.11
CA ALA A 283 16.22 -16.53 7.29
C ALA A 283 16.57 -15.69 6.05
N ASP A 284 15.96 -16.03 4.91
CA ASP A 284 16.04 -15.23 3.68
C ASP A 284 14.83 -14.30 3.52
N LEU A 285 13.79 -14.51 4.34
CA LEU A 285 12.56 -13.73 4.35
C LEU A 285 12.01 -13.68 5.77
N ALA A 286 11.57 -12.50 6.20
CA ALA A 286 10.82 -12.28 7.43
C ALA A 286 9.67 -11.31 7.20
N GLU A 287 8.46 -11.69 7.61
CA GLU A 287 7.30 -10.80 7.67
C GLU A 287 7.25 -10.14 9.03
N LEU A 288 7.32 -8.82 9.05
CA LEU A 288 7.24 -7.99 10.24
C LEU A 288 5.89 -7.32 10.34
N ARG A 289 5.40 -7.20 11.56
CA ARG A 289 4.18 -6.45 11.89
C ARG A 289 4.45 -5.58 13.11
N VAL A 290 4.07 -4.31 13.03
CA VAL A 290 4.16 -3.34 14.12
C VAL A 290 2.83 -2.60 14.23
N ALA A 291 2.23 -2.62 15.42
CA ALA A 291 1.02 -1.87 15.74
C ALA A 291 1.19 -1.16 17.08
N LEU A 292 0.53 -0.02 17.22
CA LEU A 292 0.52 0.74 18.48
C LEU A 292 -0.79 0.51 19.22
N GLU A 293 -0.71 0.41 20.53
CA GLU A 293 -1.85 0.27 21.43
C GLU A 293 -1.79 1.34 22.52
N VAL A 294 -2.92 2.01 22.75
CA VAL A 294 -3.11 3.03 23.79
C VAL A 294 -4.35 2.65 24.57
N ASP A 295 -4.26 2.58 25.90
CA ASP A 295 -5.37 2.21 26.80
C ASP A 295 -6.10 0.91 26.40
N GLY A 296 -5.36 -0.11 25.95
CA GLY A 296 -5.96 -1.39 25.55
C GLY A 296 -6.58 -1.40 24.15
N ARG A 297 -6.37 -0.36 23.34
CA ARG A 297 -6.97 -0.21 22.00
C ARG A 297 -5.94 0.14 20.94
N GLN A 298 -6.10 -0.43 19.75
CA GLN A 298 -5.27 -0.08 18.60
C GLN A 298 -5.33 1.43 18.33
N TRP A 299 -4.16 2.04 18.18
CA TRP A 299 -3.98 3.43 17.81
C TRP A 299 -3.31 3.50 16.43
N GLY A 300 -4.01 4.09 15.47
CA GLY A 300 -3.49 4.27 14.12
C GLY A 300 -3.46 3.00 13.24
N GLU A 301 -2.57 3.05 12.26
CA GLU A 301 -2.36 2.00 11.26
C GLU A 301 -1.46 0.87 11.79
N THR A 302 -1.61 -0.31 11.21
CA THR A 302 -0.66 -1.41 11.39
C THR A 302 0.37 -1.37 10.27
N TRP A 303 1.64 -1.26 10.62
CA TRP A 303 2.75 -1.39 9.68
C TRP A 303 3.05 -2.86 9.41
N LEU A 304 3.11 -3.24 8.14
CA LEU A 304 3.52 -4.56 7.67
C LEU A 304 4.72 -4.43 6.76
N TYR A 305 5.74 -5.26 6.94
CA TYR A 305 6.93 -5.19 6.10
C TYR A 305 7.52 -6.57 5.86
N ARG A 306 7.76 -6.89 4.59
CA ARG A 306 8.52 -8.06 4.20
C ARG A 306 9.97 -7.66 4.05
N TRP A 307 10.81 -8.14 4.96
CA TRP A 307 12.25 -8.12 4.79
C TRP A 307 12.67 -9.34 3.95
N THR A 308 13.56 -9.12 2.98
CA THR A 308 14.26 -10.16 2.22
C THR A 308 15.76 -9.89 2.26
N ARG A 309 16.56 -10.95 2.16
CA ARG A 309 18.02 -10.86 2.12
C ARG A 309 18.54 -10.18 0.85
#